data_AF-A0A851XTN6-F1
#
_entry.id   AF-A0A851XTN6-F1
#
_cell.length_a   1.000
_cell.length_b   1.000
_cell.length_c   1.000
_cell.angle_alpha   90.00
_cell.angle_beta   90.00
_cell.angle_gamma   90.00
#
_symmetry.space_group_name_H-M   'P 1'
#
loop_
_entity.id
_entity.type
_entity.pdbx_description
1 polymer ?
#
loop_
_entity_poly.entity_id
_entity_poly.type
_entity_poly.pdbx_seq_one_letter_code
_entity_poly.pdbx_strand_id
1 'polypeptide(L)'
;APPAGGVSGGAAMAAAPRWRERLFALFFLSHVPVTALIDAQPLLPAGLLPQALTELLQWYATTFRDPLMLQPPEWFKAFIYCEAFLQLPFFPIAAYAFLKGCCRWIRTPAIIYSTHVATTLVAILAHILFHDFSGPEHLGPQTQRERLTLLSVYVPYLLIPLLILYTMLYNPHYNHVEKRKRK
;
A
#
# COMPACT_ATOMS: atom_id res chain seq x y z
N ALA A 1 -51.85 16.84 32.25
CA ALA A 1 -50.62 16.04 32.43
C ALA A 1 -49.83 16.06 31.12
N PRO A 2 -48.51 16.34 31.13
CA PRO A 2 -47.69 16.46 29.92
C PRO A 2 -47.33 15.08 29.31
N PRO A 3 -46.81 15.02 28.07
CA PRO A 3 -46.71 13.78 27.30
C PRO A 3 -45.41 13.01 27.60
N ALA A 4 -45.51 11.69 27.72
CA ALA A 4 -44.36 10.80 27.80
C ALA A 4 -43.78 10.56 26.40
N GLY A 5 -42.78 11.36 26.04
CA GLY A 5 -41.86 11.05 24.95
C GLY A 5 -40.89 9.94 25.37
N GLY A 6 -40.54 9.08 24.41
CA GLY A 6 -39.60 7.99 24.63
C GLY A 6 -39.26 7.27 23.34
N VAL A 7 -38.66 7.98 22.39
CA VAL A 7 -38.06 7.39 21.19
C VAL A 7 -36.83 6.58 21.63
N SER A 8 -37.00 5.28 21.87
CA SER A 8 -35.89 4.33 21.97
C SER A 8 -35.46 3.93 20.56
N GLY A 9 -34.84 4.88 19.86
CA GLY A 9 -34.21 4.68 18.55
C GLY A 9 -32.69 4.51 18.68
N GLY A 10 -32.22 3.78 19.68
CA GLY A 10 -30.83 3.36 19.78
C GLY A 10 -30.58 2.17 18.87
N ALA A 11 -30.67 2.37 17.55
CA ALA A 11 -30.26 1.37 16.59
C ALA A 11 -28.79 1.07 16.86
N ALA A 12 -28.52 -0.13 17.41
CA ALA A 12 -27.20 -0.71 17.42
C ALA A 12 -26.68 -0.64 15.97
N MET A 13 -25.77 0.28 15.70
CA MET A 13 -25.01 0.28 14.46
C MET A 13 -24.30 -1.06 14.43
N ALA A 14 -24.85 -2.02 13.67
CA ALA A 14 -24.26 -3.31 13.45
C ALA A 14 -22.78 -3.07 13.10
N ALA A 15 -21.89 -3.48 14.01
CA ALA A 15 -20.48 -3.28 13.86
C ALA A 15 -20.05 -3.99 12.57
N ALA A 16 -19.81 -3.23 11.50
CA ALA A 16 -19.16 -3.76 10.32
C ALA A 16 -17.91 -4.50 10.81
N PRO A 17 -17.66 -5.72 10.35
CA PRO A 17 -16.71 -6.57 11.03
C PRO A 17 -15.31 -5.93 10.86
N ARG A 18 -14.70 -5.56 12.00
CA ARG A 18 -13.44 -4.80 12.10
C ARG A 18 -12.23 -5.53 11.50
N TRP A 19 -12.42 -6.71 10.91
CA TRP A 19 -11.34 -7.48 10.31
C TRP A 19 -10.68 -6.74 9.16
N ARG A 20 -11.43 -6.00 8.32
CA ARG A 20 -10.86 -5.20 7.22
C ARG A 20 -9.94 -4.11 7.75
N GLU A 21 -10.37 -3.41 8.79
CA GLU A 21 -9.58 -2.36 9.43
C GLU A 21 -8.32 -2.94 10.09
N ARG A 22 -8.43 -4.09 10.75
CA ARG A 22 -7.27 -4.82 11.29
C ARG A 22 -6.31 -5.27 10.20
N LEU A 23 -6.82 -5.77 9.08
CA LEU A 23 -6.03 -6.14 7.91
C LEU A 23 -5.27 -4.93 7.36
N PHE A 24 -5.95 -3.80 7.16
CA PHE A 24 -5.32 -2.57 6.68
C PHE A 24 -4.28 -2.05 7.66
N ALA A 25 -4.60 -2.04 8.96
CA ALA A 25 -3.65 -1.66 9.99
C ALA A 25 -2.40 -2.55 9.98
N LEU A 26 -2.56 -3.86 9.91
CA LEU A 26 -1.45 -4.80 9.85
C LEU A 26 -0.59 -4.59 8.59
N PHE A 27 -1.25 -4.37 7.46
CA PHE A 27 -0.58 -4.03 6.20
C PHE A 27 0.28 -2.77 6.33
N PHE A 28 -0.28 -1.65 6.82
CA PHE A 28 0.48 -0.43 7.01
C PHE A 28 1.62 -0.60 8.04
N LEU A 29 1.38 -1.32 9.14
CA LEU A 29 2.40 -1.59 10.14
C LEU A 29 3.56 -2.42 9.59
N SER A 30 3.27 -3.46 8.79
CA SER A 30 4.32 -4.29 8.20
C SER A 30 5.11 -3.53 7.13
N HIS A 31 4.50 -2.56 6.45
CA HIS A 31 5.18 -1.77 5.42
C HIS A 31 6.18 -0.79 5.99
N VAL A 32 6.01 -0.29 7.22
CA VAL A 32 6.97 0.64 7.83
C VAL A 32 8.40 0.07 7.83
N PRO A 33 8.69 -1.10 8.42
CA PRO A 33 10.03 -1.66 8.40
C PRO A 33 10.43 -2.16 7.01
N VAL A 34 9.51 -2.70 6.20
CA VAL A 34 9.83 -3.19 4.85
C VAL A 34 10.30 -2.04 3.97
N THR A 35 9.55 -0.94 3.91
CA THR A 35 9.93 0.22 3.13
C THR A 35 11.21 0.88 3.64
N ALA A 36 11.33 1.07 4.96
CA ALA A 36 12.50 1.74 5.53
C ALA A 36 13.80 0.93 5.38
N LEU A 37 13.72 -0.40 5.43
CA LEU A 37 14.90 -1.28 5.50
C LEU A 37 15.16 -2.06 4.21
N ILE A 38 14.17 -2.24 3.34
CA ILE A 38 14.25 -3.06 2.12
C ILE A 38 13.99 -2.19 0.87
N ASP A 39 12.82 -1.55 0.77
CA ASP A 39 12.46 -0.86 -0.48
C ASP A 39 13.29 0.40 -0.71
N ALA A 40 13.71 1.09 0.37
CA ALA A 40 14.53 2.28 0.28
C ALA A 40 16.03 2.01 0.02
N GLN A 41 16.51 0.76 0.12
CA GLN A 41 17.95 0.46 -0.03
C GLN A 41 18.55 0.97 -1.35
N PRO A 42 17.88 0.87 -2.51
CA PRO A 42 18.39 1.40 -3.77
C PRO A 42 18.73 2.90 -3.78
N LEU A 43 18.17 3.67 -2.84
CA LEU A 43 18.42 5.10 -2.72
C LEU A 43 19.56 5.43 -1.74
N LEU A 44 19.99 4.46 -0.94
CA LEU A 44 20.97 4.66 0.11
C LEU A 44 22.39 4.41 -0.41
N PRO A 45 23.38 5.15 0.09
CA PRO A 45 24.77 4.87 -0.23
C PRO A 45 25.19 3.50 0.33
N ALA A 46 26.10 2.84 -0.38
CA ALA A 46 26.64 1.55 0.06
C ALA A 46 27.27 1.65 1.46
N GLY A 47 26.99 0.66 2.31
CA GLY A 47 27.54 0.58 3.68
C GLY A 47 26.72 1.29 4.77
N LEU A 48 25.61 1.95 4.43
CA LEU A 48 24.74 2.59 5.42
C LEU A 48 23.85 1.59 6.19
N LEU A 49 23.55 0.45 5.58
CA LEU A 49 22.74 -0.61 6.17
C LEU A 49 23.59 -1.81 6.59
N PRO A 50 23.16 -2.56 7.64
CA PRO A 50 23.76 -3.83 8.00
C PRO A 50 23.86 -4.79 6.80
N GLN A 51 24.98 -5.49 6.71
CA GLN A 51 25.25 -6.46 5.65
C GLN A 51 24.12 -7.48 5.47
N ALA A 52 23.52 -7.96 6.57
CA ALA A 52 22.40 -8.90 6.51
C ALA A 52 21.19 -8.38 5.72
N LEU A 53 20.90 -7.07 5.77
CA LEU A 53 19.79 -6.48 5.01
C LEU A 53 20.11 -6.36 3.52
N THR A 54 21.34 -6.02 3.18
CA THR A 54 21.79 -5.95 1.79
C THR A 54 21.87 -7.34 1.17
N GLU A 55 22.34 -8.34 1.92
CA GLU A 55 22.34 -9.74 1.49
C GLU A 55 20.91 -10.28 1.32
N LEU A 56 19.98 -9.90 2.19
CA LEU A 56 18.57 -10.27 2.06
C LEU A 56 17.95 -9.69 0.78
N LEU A 57 18.18 -8.40 0.49
CA LEU A 57 17.70 -7.78 -0.74
C LEU A 57 18.33 -8.42 -1.96
N GLN A 58 19.65 -8.67 -1.93
CA GLN A 58 20.36 -9.31 -3.04
C GLN A 58 19.86 -10.73 -3.28
N TRP A 59 19.63 -11.51 -2.21
CA TRP A 59 19.04 -12.84 -2.30
C TRP A 59 17.65 -12.79 -2.92
N TYR A 60 16.79 -11.87 -2.46
CA TYR A 60 15.45 -11.68 -3.03
C TYR A 60 15.54 -11.34 -4.52
N ALA A 61 16.29 -10.30 -4.85
CA ALA A 61 16.35 -9.75 -6.20
C ALA A 61 16.93 -10.77 -7.20
N THR A 62 17.91 -11.58 -6.78
CA THR A 62 18.44 -12.67 -7.60
C THR A 62 17.51 -13.88 -7.69
N THR A 63 16.87 -14.29 -6.59
CA THR A 63 15.96 -15.45 -6.55
C THR A 63 14.72 -15.24 -7.41
N PHE A 64 14.13 -14.04 -7.34
CA PHE A 64 12.94 -13.69 -8.11
C PHE A 64 13.25 -13.03 -9.46
N ARG A 65 14.54 -12.83 -9.76
CA ARG A 65 15.05 -12.09 -10.92
C ARG A 65 14.35 -10.74 -11.07
N ASP A 66 14.27 -10.01 -9.98
CA ASP A 66 13.60 -8.71 -9.95
C ASP A 66 14.53 -7.63 -10.54
N PRO A 67 14.26 -7.16 -11.79
CA PRO A 67 15.11 -6.17 -12.43
C PRO A 67 15.02 -4.82 -11.73
N LEU A 68 13.90 -4.52 -11.06
CA LEU A 68 13.67 -3.24 -10.40
C LEU A 68 14.52 -3.11 -9.14
N MET A 69 14.86 -4.22 -8.50
CA MET A 69 15.75 -4.24 -7.34
C MET A 69 17.22 -4.50 -7.72
N LEU A 70 17.48 -5.27 -8.78
CA LEU A 70 18.85 -5.55 -9.25
C LEU A 70 19.48 -4.34 -9.95
N GLN A 71 18.73 -3.69 -10.85
CA GLN A 71 19.17 -2.56 -11.64
C GLN A 71 18.03 -1.52 -11.71
N PRO A 72 17.76 -0.82 -10.60
CA PRO A 72 16.62 0.09 -10.48
C PRO A 72 16.69 1.20 -11.53
N PRO A 73 15.76 1.25 -12.49
CA PRO A 73 15.73 2.33 -13.47
C PRO A 73 15.31 3.65 -12.80
N GLU A 74 15.69 4.79 -13.39
CA GLU A 74 15.47 6.11 -12.78
C GLU A 74 13.99 6.42 -12.51
N TRP A 75 13.08 5.97 -13.38
CA TRP A 75 11.64 6.12 -13.16
C TRP A 75 11.14 5.33 -11.94
N PHE A 76 11.75 4.17 -11.65
CA PHE A 76 11.40 3.36 -10.49
C PHE A 76 11.95 3.99 -9.21
N LYS A 77 13.19 4.50 -9.24
CA LYS A 77 13.75 5.28 -8.12
C LYS A 77 12.86 6.46 -7.75
N ALA A 78 12.25 7.13 -8.73
CA ALA A 78 11.27 8.19 -8.46
C ALA A 78 10.06 7.68 -7.66
N PHE A 79 9.58 6.46 -7.90
CA PHE A 79 8.54 5.84 -7.08
C PHE A 79 9.03 5.50 -5.66
N ILE A 80 10.26 4.97 -5.52
CA ILE A 80 10.85 4.72 -4.20
C ILE A 80 10.97 6.04 -3.41
N TYR A 81 11.33 7.15 -4.07
CA TYR A 81 11.35 8.47 -3.43
C TYR A 81 9.97 8.90 -2.97
N CYS A 82 8.93 8.76 -3.80
CA CYS A 82 7.55 9.02 -3.39
C CYS A 82 7.13 8.15 -2.20
N GLU A 83 7.51 6.88 -2.21
CA GLU A 83 7.22 5.96 -1.12
C GLU A 83 7.92 6.38 0.18
N ALA A 84 9.23 6.63 0.14
CA ALA A 84 10.02 7.03 1.29
C ALA A 84 9.59 8.37 1.90
N PHE A 85 9.22 9.37 1.08
CA PHE A 85 8.93 10.72 1.56
C PHE A 85 7.44 11.00 1.78
N LEU A 86 6.53 10.34 1.06
CA LEU A 86 5.09 10.58 1.16
C LEU A 86 4.37 9.44 1.86
N GLN A 87 4.69 8.19 1.51
CA GLN A 87 3.95 7.03 2.00
C GLN A 87 4.45 6.57 3.37
N LEU A 88 5.77 6.51 3.57
CA LEU A 88 6.37 6.07 4.83
C LEU A 88 5.92 6.91 6.04
N PRO A 89 5.87 8.26 5.99
CA PRO A 89 5.30 9.04 7.09
C PRO A 89 3.79 8.83 7.29
N PHE A 90 3.07 8.44 6.22
CA PHE A 90 1.65 8.17 6.26
C PHE A 90 1.32 6.80 6.86
N PHE A 91 2.18 5.79 6.72
CA PHE A 91 1.89 4.43 7.20
C PHE A 91 1.53 4.34 8.69
N PRO A 92 2.29 4.96 9.64
CA PRO A 92 1.92 4.92 11.06
C PRO A 92 0.59 5.65 11.34
N ILE A 93 0.33 6.74 10.62
CA ILE A 93 -0.90 7.55 10.72
C ILE A 93 -2.11 6.72 10.28
N ALA A 94 -1.98 6.03 9.15
CA ALA A 94 -3.00 5.14 8.61
C ALA A 94 -3.23 3.94 9.53
N ALA A 95 -2.16 3.29 10.00
CA ALA A 95 -2.24 2.19 10.95
C ALA A 95 -3.01 2.58 12.22
N TYR A 96 -2.68 3.73 12.82
CA TYR A 96 -3.40 4.26 13.98
C TYR A 96 -4.88 4.49 13.68
N ALA A 97 -5.20 5.13 12.55
CA ALA A 97 -6.58 5.42 12.18
C ALA A 97 -7.42 4.15 12.02
N PHE A 98 -6.88 3.12 11.36
CA PHE A 98 -7.57 1.85 11.17
C PHE A 98 -7.67 1.02 12.45
N LEU A 99 -6.64 1.02 13.31
CA LEU A 99 -6.73 0.35 14.62
C LEU A 99 -7.81 0.99 15.51
N LYS A 100 -7.90 2.31 15.51
CA LYS A 100 -8.89 3.06 16.29
C LYS A 100 -10.31 2.89 15.75
N GLY A 101 -10.49 2.79 14.43
CA GLY A 101 -11.76 2.48 13.77
C GLY A 101 -12.81 3.61 13.77
N CYS A 102 -12.59 4.73 14.46
CA CYS A 102 -13.48 5.90 14.46
C CYS A 102 -12.96 7.11 13.67
N CYS A 103 -11.77 6.98 13.05
CA CYS A 103 -11.08 8.06 12.35
C CYS A 103 -11.64 8.28 10.94
N ARG A 104 -12.82 8.91 10.79
CA ARG A 104 -13.44 9.17 9.48
C ARG A 104 -12.58 10.05 8.55
N TRP A 105 -11.75 10.92 9.11
CA TRP A 105 -10.82 11.77 8.37
C TRP A 105 -9.80 10.98 7.54
N ILE A 106 -9.57 9.69 7.83
CA ILE A 106 -8.63 8.84 7.08
C ILE A 106 -9.07 8.60 5.65
N ARG A 107 -10.37 8.81 5.33
CA ARG A 107 -10.95 8.52 4.02
C ARG A 107 -10.17 9.18 2.88
N THR A 108 -10.05 10.50 2.90
CA THR A 108 -9.43 11.24 1.80
C THR A 108 -7.94 10.90 1.66
N PRO A 109 -7.12 10.91 2.73
CA PRO A 109 -5.74 10.45 2.65
C PRO A 109 -5.58 9.01 2.14
N ALA A 110 -6.43 8.09 2.60
CA ALA A 110 -6.39 6.69 2.15
C ALA A 110 -6.77 6.53 0.67
N ILE A 111 -7.73 7.32 0.15
CA ILE A 111 -8.03 7.35 -1.29
C ILE A 111 -6.81 7.81 -2.08
N ILE A 112 -6.18 8.93 -1.68
CA ILE A 112 -5.00 9.48 -2.35
C ILE A 112 -3.87 8.44 -2.36
N TYR A 113 -3.58 7.86 -1.19
CA TYR A 113 -2.58 6.81 -1.04
C TYR A 113 -2.87 5.62 -1.95
N SER A 114 -4.07 5.04 -1.86
CA SER A 114 -4.41 3.82 -2.58
C SER A 114 -4.44 4.02 -4.10
N THR A 115 -4.92 5.17 -4.57
CA THR A 115 -4.85 5.52 -6.00
C THR A 115 -3.41 5.66 -6.46
N HIS A 116 -2.55 6.33 -5.69
CA HIS A 116 -1.15 6.48 -6.03
C HIS A 116 -0.43 5.13 -6.13
N VAL A 117 -0.57 4.25 -5.11
CA VAL A 117 0.02 2.90 -5.15
C VAL A 117 -0.51 2.09 -6.33
N ALA A 118 -1.81 2.16 -6.61
CA ALA A 118 -2.37 1.45 -7.75
C ALA A 118 -1.74 1.92 -9.08
N THR A 119 -1.54 3.24 -9.24
CA THR A 119 -0.89 3.79 -10.43
C THR A 119 0.56 3.33 -10.58
N THR A 120 1.36 3.37 -9.50
CA THR A 120 2.76 2.94 -9.55
C THR A 120 2.88 1.45 -9.81
N LEU A 121 2.04 0.62 -9.17
CA LEU A 121 2.04 -0.82 -9.35
C LEU A 121 1.56 -1.23 -10.74
N VAL A 122 0.58 -0.55 -11.33
CA VAL A 122 0.21 -0.80 -12.73
C VAL A 122 1.39 -0.57 -13.67
N ALA A 123 2.18 0.49 -13.46
CA ALA A 123 3.39 0.74 -14.24
C ALA A 123 4.46 -0.35 -14.04
N ILE A 124 4.67 -0.79 -12.80
CA ILE A 124 5.61 -1.86 -12.44
C ILE A 124 5.19 -3.20 -13.07
N LEU A 125 3.92 -3.60 -12.91
CA LEU A 125 3.41 -4.85 -13.47
C LEU A 125 3.46 -4.84 -15.00
N ALA A 126 3.15 -3.71 -15.63
CA ALA A 126 3.30 -3.54 -17.08
C ALA A 126 4.77 -3.67 -17.51
N HIS A 127 5.71 -3.08 -16.77
CA HIS A 127 7.13 -3.24 -17.04
C HIS A 127 7.55 -4.72 -16.95
N ILE A 128 7.16 -5.42 -15.88
CA ILE A 128 7.48 -6.85 -15.70
C ILE A 128 6.85 -7.73 -16.80
N LEU A 129 5.66 -7.38 -17.30
CA LEU A 129 4.95 -8.17 -18.32
C LEU A 129 5.46 -7.92 -19.74
N PHE A 130 5.76 -6.67 -20.08
CA PHE A 130 5.94 -6.24 -21.46
C PHE A 130 7.36 -5.78 -21.80
N HIS A 131 8.19 -5.47 -20.81
CA HIS A 131 9.58 -5.12 -21.09
C HIS A 131 10.37 -6.34 -21.57
N ASP A 132 11.27 -6.11 -22.52
CA ASP A 132 12.14 -7.14 -23.08
C ASP A 132 13.41 -7.26 -22.22
N PHE A 133 13.53 -8.38 -21.52
CA PHE A 133 14.68 -8.71 -20.68
C PHE A 133 15.68 -9.65 -21.38
N SER A 134 15.52 -9.92 -22.68
CA SER A 134 16.37 -10.87 -23.41
C SER A 134 17.79 -10.36 -23.71
N GLY A 135 18.00 -9.04 -23.58
CA GLY A 135 19.31 -8.43 -23.81
C GLY A 135 20.35 -8.83 -22.75
N PRO A 136 21.64 -8.95 -23.12
CA PRO A 136 22.69 -9.45 -22.24
C PRO A 136 22.95 -8.57 -21.01
N GLU A 137 22.56 -7.30 -21.04
CA GLU A 137 22.72 -6.37 -19.92
C GLU A 137 21.56 -6.41 -18.90
N HIS A 138 20.42 -6.99 -19.27
CA HIS A 138 19.20 -6.94 -18.47
C HIS A 138 19.10 -8.13 -17.52
N LEU A 139 19.26 -7.86 -16.23
CA LEU A 139 19.07 -8.84 -15.15
C LEU A 139 17.58 -8.90 -14.77
N GLY A 140 16.76 -9.58 -15.59
CA GLY A 140 15.31 -9.73 -15.36
C GLY A 140 14.78 -11.14 -15.62
N PRO A 141 13.45 -11.35 -15.50
CA PRO A 141 12.82 -12.64 -15.73
C PRO A 141 12.88 -13.02 -17.22
N GLN A 142 13.49 -14.17 -17.50
CA GLN A 142 13.75 -14.68 -18.85
C GLN A 142 12.60 -15.56 -19.34
N THR A 143 11.91 -16.24 -18.42
CA THR A 143 10.80 -17.14 -18.75
C THR A 143 9.45 -16.56 -18.32
N GLN A 144 8.37 -17.00 -18.97
CA GLN A 144 7.01 -16.65 -18.56
C GLN A 144 6.72 -17.09 -17.12
N ARG A 145 7.28 -18.22 -16.68
CA ARG A 145 7.13 -18.70 -15.31
C ARG A 145 7.77 -17.76 -14.30
N GLU A 146 8.99 -17.27 -14.57
CA GLU A 146 9.67 -16.28 -13.73
C GLU A 146 8.88 -14.97 -13.68
N ARG A 147 8.35 -14.50 -14.82
CA ARG A 147 7.46 -13.32 -14.86
C ARG A 147 6.23 -13.50 -13.98
N LEU A 148 5.51 -14.63 -14.12
CA LEU A 148 4.32 -14.91 -13.30
C LEU A 148 4.66 -15.04 -11.80
N THR A 149 5.82 -15.60 -11.49
CA THR A 149 6.30 -15.73 -10.11
C THR A 149 6.57 -14.35 -9.53
N LEU A 150 7.30 -13.48 -10.25
CA LEU A 150 7.57 -12.12 -9.85
C LEU A 150 6.29 -11.29 -9.70
N LEU A 151 5.35 -11.40 -10.66
CA LEU A 151 4.04 -10.75 -10.57
C LEU A 151 3.29 -11.18 -9.31
N SER A 152 3.34 -12.47 -8.93
CA SER A 152 2.68 -12.93 -7.71
C SER A 152 3.22 -12.28 -6.44
N VAL A 153 4.47 -11.80 -6.45
CA VAL A 153 5.04 -11.03 -5.34
C VAL A 153 4.45 -9.63 -5.28
N TYR A 154 4.29 -8.95 -6.42
CA TYR A 154 3.79 -7.57 -6.51
C TYR A 154 2.25 -7.45 -6.42
N VAL A 155 1.50 -8.43 -6.93
CA VAL A 155 0.03 -8.39 -7.01
C VAL A 155 -0.65 -8.16 -5.65
N PRO A 156 -0.24 -8.79 -4.53
CA PRO A 156 -0.81 -8.49 -3.21
C PRO A 156 -0.73 -7.01 -2.83
N TYR A 157 0.36 -6.35 -3.19
CA TYR A 157 0.59 -4.92 -2.96
C TYR A 157 -0.26 -4.01 -3.87
N LEU A 158 -0.89 -4.55 -4.91
CA LEU A 158 -1.94 -3.86 -5.68
C LEU A 158 -3.33 -4.15 -5.11
N LEU A 159 -3.60 -5.41 -4.77
CA LEU A 159 -4.92 -5.86 -4.31
C LEU A 159 -5.33 -5.20 -2.99
N ILE A 160 -4.41 -5.08 -2.02
CA ILE A 160 -4.73 -4.48 -0.72
C ILE A 160 -5.06 -2.98 -0.86
N PRO A 161 -4.27 -2.14 -1.56
CA PRO A 161 -4.65 -0.76 -1.85
C PRO A 161 -5.96 -0.62 -2.62
N LEU A 162 -6.23 -1.48 -3.61
CA LEU A 162 -7.54 -1.46 -4.30
C LEU A 162 -8.69 -1.79 -3.35
N LEU A 163 -8.49 -2.72 -2.42
CA LEU A 163 -9.49 -3.03 -1.39
C LEU A 163 -9.69 -1.86 -0.40
N ILE A 164 -8.62 -1.16 -0.03
CA ILE A 164 -8.70 0.07 0.78
C ILE A 164 -9.49 1.13 0.00
N LEU A 165 -9.14 1.39 -1.26
CA LEU A 165 -9.82 2.36 -2.13
C LEU A 165 -11.32 2.05 -2.23
N TYR A 166 -11.65 0.80 -2.57
CA TYR A 166 -13.04 0.33 -2.61
C TYR A 166 -13.76 0.57 -1.28
N THR A 167 -13.11 0.24 -0.15
CA THR A 167 -13.69 0.45 1.17
C THR A 167 -13.92 1.94 1.45
N MET A 168 -12.97 2.82 1.12
CA MET A 168 -13.10 4.26 1.35
C MET A 168 -14.17 4.92 0.46
N LEU A 169 -14.41 4.39 -0.73
CA LEU A 169 -15.41 4.91 -1.67
C LEU A 169 -16.83 4.45 -1.34
N TYR A 170 -17.01 3.19 -0.92
CA TYR A 170 -18.33 2.56 -0.84
C TYR A 170 -18.81 2.25 0.57
N ASN A 171 -17.94 2.24 1.59
CA ASN A 171 -18.37 1.93 2.95
C ASN A 171 -19.03 3.17 3.61
N PRO A 172 -20.32 3.08 4.02
CA PRO A 172 -21.04 4.20 4.63
C PRO A 172 -20.39 4.76 5.90
N HIS A 173 -19.62 3.95 6.62
CA HIS A 173 -18.92 4.37 7.84
C HIS A 173 -17.96 5.54 7.62
N TYR A 174 -17.33 5.58 6.44
CA TYR A 174 -16.35 6.59 6.06
C TYR A 174 -16.95 7.75 5.25
N ASN A 175 -18.17 7.60 4.73
CA ASN A 175 -18.81 8.67 3.97
C ASN A 175 -19.14 9.85 4.87
N HIS A 176 -18.64 11.04 4.50
CA HIS A 176 -19.07 12.28 5.11
C HIS A 176 -20.56 12.47 4.81
N VAL A 177 -21.40 12.41 5.85
CA VAL A 177 -22.63 13.18 5.82
C VAL A 177 -22.16 14.63 5.89
N GLU A 178 -21.88 15.23 4.73
CA GLU A 178 -21.91 16.68 4.61
C GLU A 178 -23.27 17.10 5.12
N LYS A 179 -23.34 17.55 6.37
CA LYS A 179 -24.44 18.39 6.81
C LYS A 179 -24.35 19.61 5.92
N ARG A 180 -25.06 19.58 4.79
CA ARG A 180 -25.45 20.76 4.02
C ARG A 180 -25.88 21.78 5.06
N LYS A 181 -25.01 22.75 5.36
CA LYS A 181 -25.45 23.99 5.97
C LYS A 181 -26.31 24.64 4.90
N ARG A 182 -27.60 24.28 4.88
CA ARG A 182 -28.63 25.10 4.24
C ARG A 182 -28.56 26.44 4.97
N LYS A 183 -27.91 27.41 4.31
CA LYS A 183 -28.19 28.83 4.55
C LYS A 183 -29.60 29.12 4.09
#